data_AF-A0A1H9XE71-F1
#
_entry.id   AF-A0A1H9XE71-F1
#
_cell.length_a   1.000
_cell.length_b   1.000
_cell.length_c   1.000
_cell.angle_alpha   90.00
_cell.angle_beta   90.00
_cell.angle_gamma   90.00
#
_symmetry.space_group_name_H-M   'P 1'
#
loop_
_entity.id
_entity.type
_entity.pdbx_description
1 polymer ?
#
loop_
_entity_poly.entity_id
_entity_poly.type
_entity_poly.pdbx_seq_one_letter_code
_entity_poly.pdbx_strand_id
1 'polypeptide(L)'
;MKRGLLYCFCLIFLGACNHYSEPLIEGEMVKLIIECKDGETIEINDQKIINKVLKEINRSRREDTQEMEFSIEHQATLENSDGVTESFYFFSGGKALVSGYYVHSNIDDFCGKD
;
A
#
# COMPACT_ATOMS: atom_id res chain seq x y z
N MET A 1 4.41 -56.74 1.61
CA MET A 1 4.90 -55.45 1.06
C MET A 1 3.72 -54.54 0.78
N LYS A 2 3.90 -53.23 0.93
CA LYS A 2 3.01 -52.11 0.52
C LYS A 2 1.93 -51.66 1.51
N ARG A 3 2.35 -51.12 2.67
CA ARG A 3 1.57 -50.17 3.51
C ARG A 3 2.33 -48.84 3.69
N GLY A 4 3.03 -48.39 2.64
CA GLY A 4 3.92 -47.23 2.71
C GLY A 4 3.59 -46.12 1.70
N LEU A 5 2.41 -46.13 1.07
CA LEU A 5 2.13 -45.27 -0.08
C LEU A 5 0.93 -44.33 0.10
N LEU A 6 0.43 -44.15 1.33
CA LEU A 6 -0.73 -43.27 1.58
C LEU A 6 -0.40 -42.01 2.40
N TYR A 7 0.85 -41.82 2.81
CA TYR A 7 1.26 -40.69 3.66
C TYR A 7 2.05 -39.59 2.95
N CYS A 8 2.29 -39.70 1.63
CA CYS A 8 3.03 -38.67 0.88
C CYS A 8 2.16 -37.59 0.22
N PHE A 9 0.83 -37.72 0.21
CA PHE A 9 -0.03 -36.78 -0.54
C PHE A 9 -0.54 -35.57 0.29
N CYS A 10 -0.32 -35.52 1.60
CA CYS A 10 -0.80 -34.42 2.45
C CYS A 10 0.23 -33.30 2.70
N LEU A 11 1.47 -33.41 2.20
CA LEU A 11 2.51 -32.40 2.44
C LEU A 11 2.65 -31.35 1.33
N ILE A 12 1.92 -31.47 0.22
CA ILE A 12 2.05 -30.54 -0.92
C ILE A 12 1.21 -29.25 -0.72
N PHE A 13 0.29 -29.21 0.24
CA PHE A 13 -0.63 -28.08 0.41
C PHE A 13 -0.19 -26.99 1.42
N LEU A 14 0.92 -27.15 2.14
CA LEU A 14 1.36 -26.16 3.12
C LEU A 14 2.28 -25.06 2.55
N GLY A 15 2.71 -25.17 1.28
CA GLY A 15 3.56 -24.18 0.62
C GLY A 15 2.81 -22.98 0.02
N ALA A 16 1.47 -23.01 -0.05
CA ALA A 16 0.68 -22.03 -0.79
C ALA A 16 0.13 -20.86 0.06
N CYS A 17 0.38 -20.83 1.37
CA CYS A 17 -0.20 -19.84 2.28
C CYS A 17 0.81 -18.81 2.81
N ASN A 18 1.89 -18.53 2.08
CA ASN A 18 2.75 -17.39 2.38
C ASN A 18 2.74 -16.48 1.14
N HIS A 19 1.63 -15.77 0.93
CA HIS A 19 1.56 -14.67 -0.04
C HIS A 19 2.43 -13.53 0.50
N TYR A 20 3.75 -13.68 0.40
CA TYR A 20 4.68 -12.58 0.53
C TYR A 20 4.63 -11.83 -0.80
N SER A 21 3.70 -10.88 -0.88
CA SER A 21 3.59 -10.02 -2.05
C SER A 21 4.74 -9.00 -2.02
N GLU A 22 5.53 -8.92 -3.09
CA GLU A 22 6.65 -7.97 -3.24
C GLU A 22 6.22 -6.54 -2.91
N PRO A 23 6.97 -5.75 -2.15
CA PRO A 23 6.56 -4.40 -1.75
C PRO A 23 6.17 -3.54 -2.97
N LEU A 24 5.13 -2.73 -2.81
CA LEU A 24 4.65 -1.82 -3.86
C LEU A 24 5.56 -0.60 -4.01
N ILE A 25 6.18 -0.19 -2.90
CA ILE A 25 7.08 0.95 -2.80
C ILE A 25 8.37 0.46 -2.15
N GLU A 26 9.48 0.68 -2.84
CA GLU A 26 10.84 0.29 -2.42
C GLU A 26 11.72 1.52 -2.22
N GLY A 27 12.73 1.38 -1.35
CA GLY A 27 13.68 2.45 -1.06
C GLY A 27 13.39 3.23 0.23
N GLU A 28 14.33 4.11 0.58
CA GLU A 28 14.24 5.00 1.73
C GLU A 28 13.55 6.31 1.32
N MET A 29 12.32 6.50 1.80
CA MET A 29 11.56 7.74 1.58
C MET A 29 11.89 8.76 2.67
N VAL A 30 12.15 10.00 2.28
CA VAL A 30 12.58 11.09 3.16
C VAL A 30 11.53 12.18 3.32
N LYS A 31 10.58 12.26 2.38
CA LYS A 31 9.50 13.24 2.39
C LYS A 31 8.20 12.61 1.88
N LEU A 32 7.10 12.95 2.55
CA LEU A 32 5.74 12.67 2.14
C LEU A 32 4.99 14.00 2.00
N ILE A 33 4.46 14.27 0.82
CA ILE A 33 3.60 15.43 0.54
C ILE A 33 2.19 14.89 0.32
N ILE A 34 1.18 15.52 0.93
CA ILE A 34 -0.23 15.20 0.74
C ILE A 34 -0.94 16.46 0.27
N GLU A 35 -1.55 16.40 -0.90
CA GLU A 35 -2.41 17.43 -1.47
C GLU A 35 -3.87 17.03 -1.19
N CYS A 36 -4.48 17.74 -0.25
CA CYS A 36 -5.84 17.52 0.19
C CYS A 36 -6.85 18.17 -0.79
N LYS A 37 -8.09 17.67 -0.75
CA LYS A 37 -9.16 18.03 -1.70
C LYS A 37 -9.56 19.51 -1.60
N ASP A 38 -9.46 20.05 -0.40
CA ASP A 38 -9.73 21.44 -0.03
C ASP A 38 -8.61 22.40 -0.44
N GLY A 39 -7.51 21.88 -1.01
CA GLY A 39 -6.35 22.64 -1.42
C GLY A 39 -5.30 22.80 -0.32
N GLU A 40 -5.47 22.18 0.85
CA GLU A 40 -4.41 22.10 1.85
C GLU A 40 -3.26 21.22 1.33
N THR A 41 -2.01 21.62 1.61
CA THR A 41 -0.83 20.81 1.33
C THR A 41 -0.10 20.54 2.64
N ILE A 42 0.07 19.26 2.95
CA ILE A 42 0.74 18.79 4.16
C ILE A 42 2.07 18.17 3.77
N GLU A 43 3.16 18.72 4.31
CA GLU A 43 4.50 18.17 4.16
C GLU A 43 4.94 17.46 5.45
N ILE A 44 5.32 16.20 5.32
CA ILE A 44 5.77 15.34 6.41
C ILE A 44 7.19 14.87 6.10
N ASN A 45 8.13 15.31 6.94
CA ASN A 45 9.54 14.89 6.91
C ASN A 45 9.89 13.99 8.12
N ASP A 46 8.91 13.60 8.93
CA ASP A 46 9.10 12.69 10.07
C ASP A 46 9.23 11.24 9.57
N GLN A 47 10.45 10.71 9.63
CA GLN A 47 10.77 9.36 9.18
C GLN A 47 9.92 8.27 9.84
N LYS A 48 9.50 8.46 11.10
CA LYS A 48 8.66 7.48 11.80
C LYS A 48 7.26 7.44 11.20
N ILE A 49 6.71 8.60 10.82
CA ILE A 49 5.40 8.69 10.15
C ILE A 49 5.50 8.11 8.74
N ILE A 50 6.53 8.50 7.97
CA ILE A 50 6.76 8.00 6.61
C ILE A 50 6.90 6.47 6.60
N ASN A 51 7.72 5.91 7.50
CA ASN A 51 7.89 4.46 7.60
C ASN A 51 6.60 3.74 8.01
N LYS A 52 5.74 4.38 8.81
CA LYS A 52 4.43 3.83 9.17
C LYS A 52 3.52 3.76 7.94
N VAL A 53 3.46 4.83 7.16
CA VAL A 53 2.70 4.91 5.91
C VAL A 53 3.18 3.86 4.90
N LEU A 54 4.49 3.77 4.67
CA LEU A 54 5.08 2.77 3.76
C LEU A 54 4.73 1.34 4.18
N LYS A 55 4.83 1.06 5.48
CA LYS A 55 4.49 -0.26 6.03
C LYS A 55 3.03 -0.60 5.84
N GLU A 56 2.13 0.39 5.94
CA GLU A 56 0.71 0.23 5.73
C GLU A 56 0.40 -0.09 4.26
N ILE A 57 0.91 0.72 3.33
CA ILE A 57 0.75 0.51 1.88
C ILE A 57 1.29 -0.87 1.47
N ASN A 58 2.52 -1.20 1.87
CA ASN A 58 3.17 -2.44 1.46
C ASN A 58 2.53 -3.71 2.05
N ARG A 59 1.85 -3.61 3.20
CA ARG A 59 1.13 -4.72 3.83
C ARG A 59 -0.34 -4.76 3.48
N SER A 60 -0.84 -3.74 2.81
CA SER A 60 -2.25 -3.63 2.50
C SER A 60 -2.67 -4.74 1.55
N ARG A 61 -3.93 -5.17 1.68
CA ARG A 61 -4.52 -6.11 0.73
C ARG A 61 -4.57 -5.43 -0.63
N ARG A 62 -4.03 -6.11 -1.65
CA ARG A 62 -4.09 -5.67 -3.04
C ARG A 62 -5.40 -6.14 -3.65
N GLU A 63 -6.16 -5.20 -4.15
CA GLU A 63 -7.38 -5.44 -4.90
C GLU A 63 -7.13 -4.97 -6.34
N ASP A 64 -7.39 -5.84 -7.32
CA ASP A 64 -7.21 -5.49 -8.73
C ASP A 64 -8.11 -4.32 -9.12
N THR A 65 -7.66 -3.53 -10.10
CA THR A 65 -8.26 -2.25 -10.45
C THR A 65 -9.53 -2.31 -11.31
N GLN A 66 -10.02 -3.51 -11.63
CA GLN A 66 -10.99 -3.67 -12.72
C GLN A 66 -12.39 -3.13 -12.44
N GLU A 67 -12.81 -2.85 -11.20
CA GLU A 67 -14.22 -2.50 -10.94
C GLU A 67 -14.43 -1.60 -9.71
N MET A 68 -13.62 -0.56 -9.51
CA MET A 68 -13.92 0.42 -8.47
C MET A 68 -13.87 1.83 -9.02
N GLU A 69 -15.05 2.42 -9.22
CA GLU A 69 -15.22 3.85 -9.44
C GLU A 69 -15.28 4.54 -8.08
N PHE A 70 -14.15 5.10 -7.66
CA PHE A 70 -14.15 6.04 -6.55
C PHE A 70 -13.79 7.44 -7.06
N SER A 71 -14.36 8.47 -6.45
CA SER A 71 -13.89 9.83 -6.68
C SER A 71 -12.48 9.99 -6.11
N ILE A 72 -11.54 10.46 -6.94
CA ILE A 72 -10.21 10.89 -6.47
C ILE A 72 -10.42 12.10 -5.56
N GLU A 73 -9.91 12.02 -4.33
CA GLU A 73 -10.04 13.09 -3.34
C GLU A 73 -8.70 13.73 -3.00
N HIS A 74 -7.65 12.94 -2.85
CA HIS A 74 -6.33 13.43 -2.45
C HIS A 74 -5.24 12.85 -3.34
N GLN A 75 -4.10 13.54 -3.38
CA GLN A 75 -2.88 13.03 -3.98
C GLN A 75 -1.80 13.01 -2.92
N ALA A 76 -0.97 11.96 -2.90
CA ALA A 76 0.27 11.98 -2.14
C ALA A 76 1.45 11.68 -3.03
N THR A 77 2.57 12.30 -2.68
CA THR A 77 3.84 12.15 -3.33
C THR A 77 4.86 11.75 -2.28
N LEU A 78 5.53 10.63 -2.51
CA LEU A 78 6.68 10.20 -1.74
C LEU A 78 7.95 10.56 -2.50
N GLU A 79 8.91 11.16 -1.82
CA GLU A 79 10.23 11.48 -2.36
C GLU A 79 11.28 10.65 -1.63
N ASN A 80 12.15 9.98 -2.39
CA ASN A 80 13.27 9.23 -1.85
C ASN A 80 14.52 10.11 -1.65
N SER A 81 15.55 9.56 -1.00
CA SER A 81 16.82 10.28 -0.76
C SER A 81 17.54 10.74 -2.04
N ASP A 82 17.24 10.11 -3.18
CA ASP A 82 17.81 10.44 -4.48
C ASP A 82 16.99 11.52 -5.22
N GLY A 83 15.91 12.02 -4.61
CA GLY A 83 14.99 13.01 -5.20
C GLY A 83 14.00 12.43 -6.22
N VAL A 84 13.91 11.10 -6.32
CA VAL A 84 12.90 10.43 -7.15
C VAL A 84 11.56 10.49 -6.44
N THR A 85 10.53 10.89 -7.17
CA THR A 85 9.17 11.03 -6.64
C THR A 85 8.23 9.98 -7.22
N GLU A 86 7.42 9.39 -6.35
CA GLU A 86 6.31 8.52 -6.71
C GLU A 86 5.01 9.15 -6.21
N SER A 87 4.07 9.36 -7.13
CA SER A 87 2.77 9.97 -6.82
C SER A 87 1.65 8.95 -6.97
N PHE A 88 0.69 9.01 -6.06
CA PHE A 88 -0.45 8.11 -6.02
C PHE A 88 -1.71 8.84 -5.54
N TYR A 89 -2.86 8.33 -5.99
CA TYR A 89 -4.15 8.94 -5.73
C TYR A 89 -4.87 8.21 -4.61
N PHE A 90 -5.54 8.98 -3.77
CA PHE A 90 -6.46 8.48 -2.75
C PHE A 90 -7.87 8.76 -3.15
N PHE A 91 -8.73 7.86 -2.73
CA PHE A 91 -10.13 7.87 -3.02
C PHE A 91 -10.95 7.90 -1.75
N SER A 92 -12.15 8.43 -1.89
CA SER A 92 -13.19 8.41 -0.85
C SER A 92 -13.35 6.99 -0.29
N GLY A 93 -13.17 6.82 1.02
CA GLY A 93 -13.26 5.53 1.70
C GLY A 93 -11.93 4.87 2.08
N GLY A 94 -10.85 5.66 2.20
CA GLY A 94 -9.56 5.19 2.73
C GLY A 94 -8.82 4.25 1.77
N LYS A 95 -8.99 4.44 0.46
CA LYS A 95 -8.32 3.63 -0.57
C LYS A 95 -7.27 4.46 -1.30
N ALA A 96 -6.18 3.84 -1.73
CA ALA A 96 -5.18 4.45 -2.61
C ALA A 96 -4.88 3.55 -3.81
N LEU A 97 -4.55 4.14 -4.96
CA LEU A 97 -4.13 3.43 -6.17
C LEU A 97 -2.61 3.53 -6.27
N VAL A 98 -1.93 2.43 -5.96
CA VAL A 98 -0.46 2.34 -5.97
C VAL A 98 -0.06 1.20 -6.89
N SER A 99 0.75 1.51 -7.91
CA SER A 99 1.26 0.53 -8.88
C SER A 99 0.18 -0.36 -9.50
N GLY A 100 -1.00 0.20 -9.78
CA GLY A 100 -2.11 -0.53 -10.41
C GLY A 100 -2.96 -1.38 -9.46
N TYR A 101 -2.74 -1.27 -8.14
CA TYR A 101 -3.53 -1.95 -7.11
C TYR A 101 -4.24 -0.95 -6.20
N TYR A 102 -5.46 -1.29 -5.81
CA TYR A 102 -6.11 -0.62 -4.69
C TYR A 102 -5.56 -1.16 -3.36
N VAL A 103 -5.14 -0.25 -2.50
CA VAL A 103 -4.69 -0.51 -1.13
C VAL A 103 -5.53 0.28 -0.14
N HIS A 104 -5.78 -0.29 1.03
CA HIS A 104 -6.35 0.44 2.17
C HIS A 104 -5.26 1.30 2.82
N SER A 105 -5.56 2.57 3.05
CA SER A 105 -4.67 3.54 3.70
C SER A 105 -5.45 4.60 4.46
N ASN A 106 -4.99 4.92 5.68
CA ASN A 106 -5.51 5.98 6.53
C ASN A 106 -4.82 7.33 6.26
N ILE A 107 -4.33 7.59 5.04
CA ILE A 107 -3.72 8.88 4.72
C ILE A 107 -4.74 10.02 4.74
N ASP A 108 -6.03 9.73 4.56
CA ASP A 108 -7.07 10.75 4.74
C ASP A 108 -7.08 11.34 6.16
N ASP A 109 -6.61 10.61 7.18
CA ASP A 109 -6.57 11.08 8.57
C ASP A 109 -5.62 12.29 8.74
N PHE A 110 -4.72 12.53 7.77
CA PHE A 110 -3.87 13.72 7.76
C PHE A 110 -4.59 14.94 7.22
N CYS A 111 -5.46 14.78 6.21
CA CYS A 111 -6.32 15.84 5.74
C CYS A 111 -7.41 16.06 6.80
N GLY A 112 -7.49 17.27 7.35
CA GLY A 112 -8.35 17.56 8.50
C GLY A 112 -9.75 16.96 8.35
N LYS A 113 -10.19 16.19 9.37
CA LYS A 113 -11.58 15.77 9.47
C LYS A 113 -12.44 17.00 9.72
N ASP A 114 -13.31 17.34 8.78
CA ASP A 114 -14.56 18.00 9.15
C ASP A 114 -15.38 17.07 10.08
#